data_AF-A0A3D5F9Z9-F1
#
_entry.id   AF-A0A3D5F9Z9-F1
#
_cell.length_a   1.000
_cell.length_b   1.000
_cell.length_c   1.000
_cell.angle_alpha   90.00
_cell.angle_beta   90.00
_cell.angle_gamma   90.00
#
_symmetry.space_group_name_H-M   'P 1'
#
loop_
_entity.id
_entity.type
_entity.pdbx_description
1 polymer ?
#
loop_
_entity_poly.entity_id
_entity_poly.type
_entity_poly.pdbx_seq_one_letter_code
_entity_poly.pdbx_strand_id
1 'polypeptide(L)'
;FPASLSGGAAMLKNFSAIFPEVSLCPTGGISNSNLHEYSSLPNVFALGCSWMIPKSCVASGDWQGVTVACALAQQQFTKDAA
;
A
#
# COMPACT_ATOMS: atom_id res chain seq x y z
N PHE A 1 9.86 1.19 6.73
CA PHE A 1 9.37 2.59 6.57
C PHE A 1 10.58 3.52 6.52
N PRO A 2 10.57 4.57 5.70
CA PRO A 2 9.60 4.85 4.62
C PRO A 2 9.98 4.11 3.32
N ALA A 3 9.06 3.28 2.81
CA ALA A 3 9.34 2.29 1.75
C ALA A 3 10.00 2.89 0.50
N SER A 4 9.43 3.95 -0.08
CA SER A 4 9.93 4.50 -1.35
C SER A 4 11.32 5.15 -1.23
N LEU A 5 11.70 5.66 -0.06
CA LEU A 5 13.02 6.24 0.16
C LEU A 5 14.05 5.20 0.63
N SER A 6 13.59 4.07 1.18
CA SER A 6 14.41 2.96 1.61
C SER A 6 14.55 1.89 0.52
N GLY A 7 14.76 2.31 -0.74
CA GLY A 7 14.99 1.39 -1.86
C GLY A 7 13.74 0.81 -2.54
N GLY A 8 12.54 1.11 -2.04
CA GLY A 8 11.27 0.81 -2.70
C GLY A 8 11.02 -0.68 -2.95
N ALA A 9 10.14 -0.97 -3.92
CA ALA A 9 9.77 -2.33 -4.29
C ALA A 9 10.97 -3.21 -4.71
N ALA A 10 11.97 -2.61 -5.38
CA ALA A 10 13.18 -3.33 -5.79
C ALA A 10 13.95 -3.91 -4.60
N MET A 11 14.09 -3.16 -3.50
CA MET A 11 14.73 -3.65 -2.29
C MET A 11 13.91 -4.76 -1.61
N LEU A 12 12.58 -4.61 -1.54
CA LEU A 12 11.70 -5.62 -0.96
C LEU A 12 11.71 -6.92 -1.75
N LYS A 13 11.83 -6.84 -3.09
CA LYS A 13 12.01 -8.02 -3.95
C LYS A 13 13.32 -8.76 -3.63
N ASN A 14 14.41 -8.05 -3.34
CA ASN A 14 15.65 -8.71 -2.93
C ASN A 14 15.49 -9.38 -1.56
N PHE A 15 14.71 -8.79 -0.66
CA PHE A 15 14.45 -9.37 0.66
C PHE A 15 13.67 -10.68 0.61
N SER A 16 12.84 -10.92 -0.41
CA SER A 16 12.12 -12.20 -0.53
C SER A 16 13.08 -13.38 -0.72
N ALA A 17 14.23 -13.15 -1.36
CA ALA A 17 15.26 -14.17 -1.56
C ALA A 17 16.12 -14.40 -0.30
N ILE A 18 16.37 -13.35 0.48
CA ILE A 18 17.22 -13.40 1.69
C ILE A 18 16.43 -13.92 2.90
N PHE A 19 15.16 -13.53 3.01
CA PHE A 19 14.28 -13.82 4.13
C PHE A 19 12.96 -14.44 3.62
N PRO A 20 12.98 -15.71 3.15
CA PRO A 20 11.84 -16.33 2.48
C PRO A 20 10.61 -16.52 3.38
N GLU A 21 10.79 -16.54 4.70
CA GLU A 21 9.71 -16.70 5.68
C GLU A 21 9.13 -15.36 6.17
N VAL A 22 9.69 -14.23 5.74
CA VAL A 22 9.28 -12.90 6.21
C VAL A 22 8.29 -12.26 5.24
N SER A 23 7.12 -11.90 5.75
CA SER A 23 6.18 -11.02 5.06
C SER A 23 6.30 -9.58 5.54
N LEU A 24 6.12 -8.64 4.61
CA LEU A 24 6.37 -7.21 4.80
C LEU A 24 5.08 -6.41 4.57
N CYS A 25 4.96 -5.30 5.32
CA CYS A 25 3.93 -4.28 5.12
C CYS A 25 4.63 -2.94 4.83
N PRO A 26 5.02 -2.66 3.56
CA PRO A 26 5.69 -1.42 3.23
C PRO A 26 4.74 -0.24 3.42
N THR A 27 5.29 0.83 4.01
CA THR A 27 4.55 2.05 4.34
C THR A 27 5.43 3.26 4.02
N GLY A 28 4.82 4.32 3.51
CA GLY A 28 5.47 5.60 3.24
C GLY A 28 5.97 5.74 1.80
N GLY A 29 5.41 6.73 1.07
CA GLY A 29 5.75 7.03 -0.32
C GLY A 29 5.06 6.14 -1.37
N ILE A 30 4.09 5.32 -0.95
CA ILE A 30 3.24 4.55 -1.85
C ILE A 30 2.09 5.45 -2.32
N SER A 31 1.58 5.25 -3.53
CA SER A 31 0.45 5.95 -4.14
C SER A 31 -0.24 5.03 -5.16
N ASN A 32 -1.35 5.47 -5.76
CA ASN A 32 -1.99 4.72 -6.85
C ASN A 32 -1.05 4.48 -8.05
N SER A 33 -0.05 5.36 -8.29
CA SER A 33 0.82 5.24 -9.46
C SER A 33 1.89 4.17 -9.31
N ASN A 34 2.23 3.77 -8.08
CA ASN A 34 3.27 2.76 -7.82
C ASN A 34 2.74 1.56 -7.00
N LEU A 35 1.42 1.49 -6.74
CA LEU A 35 0.82 0.45 -5.92
C LEU A 35 1.19 -0.96 -6.40
N HIS A 36 1.05 -1.18 -7.71
CA HIS A 36 1.30 -2.47 -8.35
C HIS A 36 2.75 -2.95 -8.19
N GLU A 37 3.72 -2.04 -8.09
CA GLU A 37 5.12 -2.40 -7.85
C GLU A 37 5.31 -3.10 -6.50
N TYR A 38 4.47 -2.77 -5.50
CA TYR A 38 4.51 -3.39 -4.18
C TYR A 38 3.55 -4.56 -4.04
N SER A 39 2.32 -4.46 -4.54
CA SER A 39 1.30 -5.51 -4.36
C SER A 39 1.59 -6.79 -5.16
N SER A 40 2.40 -6.70 -6.22
CA SER A 40 2.84 -7.86 -7.00
C SER A 40 3.94 -8.70 -6.32
N LEU A 41 4.51 -8.23 -5.20
CA LEU A 41 5.58 -8.94 -4.52
C LEU A 41 5.03 -10.05 -3.60
N PRO A 42 5.54 -11.29 -3.69
CA PRO A 42 5.01 -12.42 -2.93
C PRO A 42 5.27 -12.32 -1.42
N ASN A 43 6.25 -11.51 -1.00
CA ASN A 43 6.56 -11.25 0.40
C ASN A 43 5.86 -9.99 0.94
N VAL A 44 4.90 -9.41 0.22
CA VAL A 44 4.13 -8.24 0.67
C VAL A 44 2.68 -8.65 0.88
N PHE A 45 2.22 -8.62 2.14
CA PHE A 45 0.87 -9.08 2.49
C PHE A 45 -0.14 -7.93 2.68
N ALA A 46 0.35 -6.71 2.89
CA ALA A 46 -0.44 -5.51 3.10
C ALA A 46 0.37 -4.27 2.73
N LEU A 47 -0.29 -3.14 2.50
CA LEU A 47 0.35 -1.86 2.19
C LEU A 47 -0.15 -0.76 3.14
N GLY A 48 0.76 0.09 3.59
CA GLY A 48 0.44 1.28 4.39
C GLY A 48 0.33 2.53 3.52
N CYS A 49 -0.90 3.02 3.37
CA CYS A 49 -1.26 4.07 2.41
C CYS A 49 -1.95 5.23 3.12
N SER A 50 -1.34 6.41 3.20
CA SER A 50 -2.02 7.58 3.79
C SER A 50 -2.97 8.29 2.82
N TRP A 51 -2.84 8.05 1.51
CA TRP A 51 -3.68 8.74 0.52
C TRP A 51 -5.13 8.24 0.47
N MET A 52 -5.41 7.05 1.00
CA MET A 52 -6.74 6.44 0.91
C MET A 52 -7.78 7.13 1.82
N ILE A 53 -7.36 7.92 2.81
CA ILE A 53 -8.26 8.64 3.71
C ILE A 53 -8.11 10.15 3.47
N PRO A 54 -9.05 10.79 2.73
CA PRO A 54 -9.02 12.23 2.53
C PRO A 54 -9.13 12.98 3.86
N LYS A 55 -8.16 13.86 4.14
CA LYS A 55 -8.15 14.68 5.36
C LYS A 55 -9.40 15.56 5.49
N SER A 56 -9.94 16.02 4.36
CA SER A 56 -11.17 16.82 4.31
C SER A 56 -12.36 16.04 4.84
N CYS A 57 -12.56 14.78 4.43
CA CYS A 57 -13.66 13.94 4.90
C CYS A 57 -13.56 13.70 6.40
N VAL A 58 -12.36 13.47 6.93
CA VAL A 58 -12.15 13.32 8.39
C VAL A 58 -12.46 14.63 9.11
N ALA A 59 -11.99 15.77 8.60
CA ALA A 59 -12.21 17.07 9.22
C ALA A 59 -13.70 17.50 9.21
N SER A 60 -14.46 17.11 8.19
CA SER A 60 -15.90 17.39 8.09
C SER A 60 -16.80 16.33 8.71
N GLY A 61 -16.25 15.23 9.23
CA GLY A 61 -17.03 14.10 9.74
C GLY A 61 -17.79 13.32 8.66
N ASP A 62 -17.34 13.41 7.40
CA ASP A 62 -17.92 12.68 6.26
C ASP A 62 -17.44 11.21 6.25
N TRP A 63 -18.06 10.40 7.10
CA TRP A 63 -17.75 8.97 7.22
C TRP A 63 -18.18 8.16 6.00
N GLN A 64 -19.17 8.64 5.25
CA GLN A 64 -19.56 8.02 3.99
C GLN A 64 -18.45 8.19 2.94
N GLY A 65 -17.88 9.39 2.82
CA GLY A 65 -16.72 9.66 1.96
C GLY A 65 -15.51 8.81 2.33
N VAL A 66 -15.21 8.65 3.63
CA VAL A 66 -14.15 7.75 4.11
C VAL A 66 -14.44 6.30 3.70
N THR A 67 -15.67 5.83 3.85
CA THR A 67 -16.08 4.46 3.49
C THR A 67 -15.89 4.19 2.00
N VAL A 68 -16.31 5.13 1.14
CA VAL A 68 -16.12 5.05 -0.31
C VAL A 68 -14.64 5.03 -0.67
N ALA A 69 -13.83 5.90 -0.04
CA ALA A 69 -12.39 5.96 -0.31
C ALA A 69 -11.67 4.67 0.08
N CYS A 70 -12.00 4.07 1.23
CA CYS A 70 -11.48 2.76 1.64
C CYS A 70 -11.89 1.64 0.67
N ALA A 71 -13.14 1.63 0.22
CA ALA A 71 -13.62 0.64 -0.76
C ALA A 71 -12.88 0.75 -2.10
N LEU A 72 -12.64 1.96 -2.58
CA LEU A 72 -11.86 2.20 -3.81
C LEU A 72 -10.41 1.73 -3.66
N ALA A 73 -9.77 2.03 -2.53
CA ALA A 73 -8.40 1.59 -2.27
C ALA A 73 -8.29 0.06 -2.19
N GLN A 74 -9.26 -0.60 -1.55
CA GLN A 74 -9.34 -2.06 -1.51
C GLN A 74 -9.49 -2.66 -2.90
N GLN A 75 -10.40 -2.12 -3.73
CA GLN A 75 -10.61 -2.58 -5.10
C GLN A 75 -9.35 -2.43 -5.97
N GLN A 76 -8.58 -1.36 -5.77
CA GLN A 76 -7.33 -1.16 -6.50
C GLN A 76 -6.29 -2.21 -6.07
N PHE A 77 -6.15 -2.46 -4.78
CA PHE A 77 -5.23 -3.48 -4.26
C PHE A 77 -5.59 -4.89 -4.75
N THR A 78 -6.88 -5.27 -4.74
CA THR A 78 -7.29 -6.60 -5.20
C THR A 78 -7.18 -6.79 -6.71
N LYS A 79 -7.40 -5.75 -7.51
CA LYS A 79 -7.13 -5.80 -8.96
C LYS A 79 -5.66 -6.03 -9.26
N ASP A 80 -4.78 -5.39 -8.50
CA ASP A 80 -3.33 -5.43 -8.74
C ASP A 80 -2.63 -6.66 -8.10
N ALA A 81 -3.32 -7.38 -7.22
CA ALA A 81 -2.86 -8.63 -6.58
C ALA A 81 -3.35 -9.90 -7.31
N ALA A 82 -4.28 -9.76 -8.26
CA ALA A 82 -4.78 -10.84 -9.13
C ALA A 82 -3.96 -10.94 -10.42
#